data_AF-A0A258DMC8-F1
#
_entry.id   AF-A0A258DMC8-F1
#
_cell.length_a   1.000
_cell.length_b   1.000
_cell.length_c   1.000
_cell.angle_alpha   90.00
_cell.angle_beta   90.00
_cell.angle_gamma   90.00
#
_symmetry.space_group_name_H-M   'P 1'
#
loop_
_entity.id
_entity.type
_entity.pdbx_description
1 polymer ?
#
loop_
_entity_poly.entity_id
_entity_poly.type
_entity_poly.pdbx_seq_one_letter_code
_entity_poly.pdbx_strand_id
1 'polypeptide(L)'
;MGVSILFIALFAFLLASQFSPLQFGFGIDGLDPSWSAALAERIAAGASQGRDLVFPLGPLSPLYSRYFQPETAPYIIAFSVVFWITFLYAALSISFERNVFVLLLLLLPFVSVASSFDALFMTLPLLFTIGQFWRSRATSIGVALFYALACAAMVAAKFSVMPLALLSCILLDVRAVLKRSLPVFTLALWLFLFTIHVGTGSDAGTFVQYVVMSFDTSAGYTEAMGSKGSILRLALYLAAVSVFASVLLVSAWTSIRDGGWIFGETARLLMFAGLLFMTFKAGFVR
;
A
#
# COMPACT_ATOMS: atom_id res chain seq x y z
N MET A 1 -19.16 16.02 12.55
CA MET A 1 -17.84 16.31 13.16
C MET A 1 -17.38 15.22 14.15
N GLY A 2 -18.19 14.79 15.13
CA GLY A 2 -17.77 13.79 16.13
C GLY A 2 -17.35 12.42 15.57
N VAL A 3 -18.12 11.88 14.62
CA VAL A 3 -17.82 10.57 13.98
C VAL A 3 -16.48 10.59 13.21
N SER A 4 -16.16 11.73 12.60
CA SER A 4 -14.92 11.94 11.85
C SER A 4 -13.69 11.87 12.74
N ILE A 5 -13.75 12.59 13.86
CA ILE A 5 -12.66 12.66 14.83
C ILE A 5 -12.47 11.28 15.47
N LEU A 6 -13.56 10.61 15.85
CA LEU A 6 -13.49 9.27 16.42
C LEU A 6 -12.88 8.27 15.45
N PHE A 7 -13.26 8.30 14.17
CA PHE A 7 -12.68 7.43 13.16
C PHE A 7 -11.19 7.70 12.96
N ILE A 8 -10.80 8.98 12.78
CA ILE A 8 -9.39 9.35 12.61
C ILE A 8 -8.58 8.92 13.84
N ALA A 9 -9.12 9.12 15.05
CA ALA A 9 -8.47 8.73 16.29
C ALA A 9 -8.34 7.20 16.40
N LEU A 10 -9.40 6.44 16.11
CA LEU A 10 -9.37 4.97 16.09
C LEU A 10 -8.35 4.47 15.07
N PHE A 11 -8.32 5.08 13.89
CA PHE A 11 -7.42 4.67 12.81
C PHE A 11 -5.97 5.01 13.13
N ALA A 12 -5.71 6.21 13.65
CA ALA A 12 -4.39 6.61 14.13
C ALA A 12 -3.93 5.70 15.28
N PHE A 13 -4.84 5.30 16.17
CA PHE A 13 -4.56 4.33 17.23
C PHE A 13 -4.18 2.96 16.66
N LEU A 14 -4.96 2.43 15.71
CA LEU A 14 -4.65 1.16 15.03
C LEU A 14 -3.28 1.25 14.33
N LEU A 15 -3.03 2.33 13.59
CA LEU A 15 -1.75 2.58 12.93
C LEU A 15 -0.60 2.66 13.94
N ALA A 16 -0.78 3.34 15.08
CA ALA A 16 0.23 3.46 16.13
C ALA A 16 0.54 2.12 16.79
N SER A 17 -0.48 1.28 16.99
CA SER A 17 -0.34 -0.04 17.60
C SER A 17 0.41 -1.03 16.72
N GLN A 18 0.31 -0.88 15.40
CA GLN A 18 0.89 -1.82 14.43
C GLN A 18 2.17 -1.30 13.78
N PHE A 19 2.35 0.02 13.67
CA PHE A 19 3.39 0.62 12.86
C PHE A 19 3.92 1.90 13.52
N SER A 20 4.85 1.77 14.47
CA SER A 20 5.54 2.92 15.05
C SER A 20 6.87 3.21 14.33
N PRO A 21 7.23 4.48 14.03
CA PRO A 21 8.51 4.83 13.42
C PRO A 21 9.74 4.38 14.21
N LEU A 22 9.59 4.22 15.54
CA LEU A 22 10.65 3.82 16.45
C LEU A 22 10.54 2.35 16.86
N GLN A 23 9.63 1.59 16.26
CA GLN A 23 9.50 0.17 16.51
C GLN A 23 10.47 -0.59 15.62
N PHE A 24 11.41 -1.26 16.27
CA PHE A 24 12.34 -2.16 15.65
C PHE A 24 12.11 -3.58 16.16
N GLY A 25 12.26 -4.54 15.26
CA GLY A 25 12.29 -5.96 15.53
C GLY A 25 13.72 -6.45 15.66
N PHE A 26 13.94 -7.38 16.57
CA PHE A 26 15.15 -8.17 16.67
C PHE A 26 14.84 -9.60 16.20
N GLY A 27 15.86 -10.39 15.91
CA GLY A 27 15.67 -11.79 15.51
C GLY A 27 14.73 -12.50 16.49
N ILE A 28 13.68 -13.13 15.96
CA ILE A 28 12.71 -13.91 16.74
C ILE A 28 12.90 -15.39 16.44
N ASP A 29 12.59 -16.23 17.42
CA ASP A 29 12.48 -17.67 17.18
C ASP A 29 11.31 -17.93 16.22
N GLY A 30 11.52 -18.78 15.23
CA GLY A 30 10.54 -19.05 14.19
C GLY A 30 11.02 -20.09 13.19
N LEU A 31 10.17 -20.38 12.20
CA LEU A 31 10.44 -21.42 11.20
C LEU A 31 11.66 -21.08 10.34
N ASP A 32 11.82 -19.80 9.99
CA ASP A 32 13.02 -19.25 9.38
C ASP A 32 13.03 -17.72 9.57
N PRO A 33 13.65 -17.17 10.62
CA PRO A 33 13.82 -15.71 10.78
C PRO A 33 14.99 -15.16 9.95
N SER A 34 15.84 -16.03 9.40
CA SER A 34 17.13 -15.66 8.81
C SER A 34 16.98 -14.82 7.54
N TRP A 35 15.88 -14.97 6.78
CA TRP A 35 15.60 -14.16 5.60
C TRP A 35 15.59 -12.65 5.90
N SER A 36 15.09 -12.27 7.08
CA SER A 36 14.97 -10.85 7.46
C SER A 36 16.34 -10.23 7.76
N ALA A 37 17.23 -11.02 8.38
CA ALA A 37 18.61 -10.64 8.61
C ALA A 37 19.41 -10.59 7.30
N ALA A 38 19.25 -11.58 6.42
CA ALA A 38 19.93 -11.61 5.12
C ALA A 38 19.58 -10.40 4.23
N LEU A 39 18.31 -9.98 4.22
CA LEU A 39 17.87 -8.78 3.51
C LEU A 39 18.47 -7.49 4.05
N ALA A 40 18.63 -7.41 5.37
CA ALA A 40 19.23 -6.24 6.01
C ALA A 40 20.75 -6.21 5.72
N GLU A 41 21.43 -7.34 5.91
CA GLU A 41 22.87 -7.51 5.68
C GLU A 41 23.30 -7.22 4.25
N ARG A 42 22.39 -7.37 3.28
CA ARG A 42 22.59 -6.99 1.88
C ARG A 42 23.24 -5.61 1.73
N ILE A 43 22.77 -4.63 2.52
CA ILE A 43 23.26 -3.25 2.44
C ILE A 43 24.70 -3.15 2.94
N ALA A 44 25.00 -3.79 4.08
CA ALA A 44 26.36 -3.85 4.62
C ALA A 44 27.34 -4.59 3.69
N ALA A 45 26.86 -5.63 3.00
CA ALA A 45 27.64 -6.41 2.03
C ALA A 45 27.82 -5.73 0.67
N GLY A 46 27.20 -4.56 0.41
CA GLY A 46 27.24 -3.90 -0.89
C GLY A 46 26.56 -4.68 -2.02
N ALA A 47 25.65 -5.60 -1.67
CA ALA A 47 24.97 -6.47 -2.61
C ALA A 47 23.78 -5.73 -3.27
N SER A 48 23.63 -5.88 -4.59
CA SER A 48 22.55 -5.24 -5.35
C SER A 48 21.28 -6.08 -5.36
N GLN A 49 20.15 -5.48 -4.97
CA GLN A 49 18.83 -6.13 -5.05
C GLN A 49 18.51 -6.48 -6.51
N GLY A 50 18.01 -7.68 -6.76
CA GLY A 50 17.66 -8.18 -8.09
C GLY A 50 18.79 -8.88 -8.84
N ARG A 51 20.06 -8.60 -8.51
CA ARG A 51 21.22 -9.30 -9.08
C ARG A 51 21.83 -10.29 -8.09
N ASP A 52 22.22 -9.78 -6.93
CA ASP A 52 22.96 -10.53 -5.92
C ASP A 52 21.98 -11.15 -4.89
N LEU A 53 20.84 -10.49 -4.66
CA LEU A 53 19.75 -10.98 -3.83
C LEU A 53 18.41 -10.85 -4.57
N VAL A 54 17.76 -11.99 -4.82
CA VAL A 54 16.42 -12.05 -5.42
C VAL A 54 15.42 -12.52 -4.36
N PHE A 55 14.52 -11.62 -3.97
CA PHE A 55 13.53 -11.88 -2.93
C PHE A 55 12.25 -11.08 -3.18
N PRO A 56 11.06 -11.51 -2.69
CA PRO A 56 9.80 -10.76 -2.88
C PRO A 56 9.75 -9.39 -2.20
N LEU A 57 10.63 -9.16 -1.21
CA LEU A 57 10.80 -7.84 -0.59
C LEU A 57 11.93 -7.09 -1.29
N GLY A 58 11.81 -5.76 -1.32
CA GLY A 58 12.71 -4.92 -2.09
C GLY A 58 13.85 -4.30 -1.28
N PRO A 59 14.52 -3.28 -1.84
CA PRO A 59 15.70 -2.67 -1.24
C PRO A 59 15.43 -1.97 0.11
N LEU A 60 14.17 -1.60 0.37
CA LEU A 60 13.72 -0.98 1.63
C LEU A 60 12.96 -1.99 2.50
N SER A 61 13.22 -3.29 2.34
CA SER A 61 12.60 -4.36 3.13
C SER A 61 12.68 -4.21 4.65
N PRO A 62 13.71 -3.56 5.27
CA PRO A 62 13.70 -3.28 6.70
C PRO A 62 12.53 -2.40 7.17
N LEU A 63 11.93 -1.59 6.28
CA LEU A 63 10.70 -0.84 6.61
C LEU A 63 9.51 -1.78 6.85
N TYR A 64 9.49 -2.93 6.20
CA TYR A 64 8.46 -3.96 6.35
C TYR A 64 8.80 -4.96 7.45
N SER A 65 10.03 -5.53 7.45
CA SER A 65 10.44 -6.54 8.42
C SER A 65 10.71 -5.97 9.81
N ARG A 66 10.96 -4.66 9.90
CA ARG A 66 11.41 -3.95 11.09
C ARG A 66 12.74 -4.43 11.66
N TYR A 67 13.47 -5.29 10.97
CA TYR A 67 14.74 -5.82 11.46
C TYR A 67 15.74 -4.68 11.71
N PHE A 68 16.23 -4.58 12.94
CA PHE A 68 17.15 -3.52 13.32
C PHE A 68 18.55 -3.76 12.76
N GLN A 69 19.05 -2.80 11.97
CA GLN A 69 20.47 -2.61 11.73
C GLN A 69 20.81 -1.11 11.81
N PRO A 70 21.93 -0.73 12.43
CA PRO A 70 22.32 0.67 12.57
C PRO A 70 22.32 1.45 11.24
N GLU A 71 22.76 0.81 10.17
CA GLU A 71 22.90 1.38 8.82
C GLU A 71 21.54 1.65 8.16
N THR A 72 20.51 0.86 8.51
CA THR A 72 19.18 0.95 7.89
C THR A 72 18.15 1.68 8.74
N ALA A 73 18.42 1.82 10.05
CA ALA A 73 17.54 2.48 11.00
C ALA A 73 17.11 3.90 10.58
N PRO A 74 18.00 4.78 10.05
CA PRO A 74 17.59 6.10 9.60
C PRO A 74 16.54 6.05 8.48
N TYR A 75 16.67 5.12 7.53
CA TYR A 75 15.70 4.95 6.44
C TYR A 75 14.36 4.45 6.98
N ILE A 76 14.38 3.50 7.92
CA ILE A 76 13.16 2.99 8.55
C ILE A 76 12.40 4.13 9.22
N ILE A 77 13.07 4.97 10.01
CA ILE A 77 12.44 6.10 10.70
C ILE A 77 11.90 7.11 9.68
N ALA A 78 12.73 7.56 8.73
CA ALA A 78 12.36 8.58 7.76
C ALA A 78 11.15 8.16 6.92
N PHE A 79 11.19 6.96 6.33
CA PHE A 79 10.08 6.47 5.50
C PHE A 79 8.85 6.08 6.32
N SER A 80 9.02 5.69 7.59
CA SER A 80 7.87 5.53 8.48
C SER A 80 7.17 6.87 8.71
N VAL A 81 7.91 7.96 8.94
CA VAL A 81 7.34 9.31 9.09
C VAL A 81 6.64 9.76 7.80
N VAL A 82 7.26 9.54 6.63
CA VAL A 82 6.64 9.83 5.33
C VAL A 82 5.33 9.08 5.17
N PHE A 83 5.31 7.78 5.48
CA PHE A 83 4.11 6.97 5.45
C PHE A 83 3.03 7.53 6.39
N TRP A 84 3.37 7.82 7.64
CA TRP A 84 2.46 8.40 8.64
C TRP A 84 1.83 9.72 8.19
N ILE A 85 2.64 10.67 7.73
CA ILE A 85 2.14 11.98 7.29
C ILE A 85 1.21 11.81 6.07
N THR A 86 1.61 10.99 5.11
CA THR A 86 0.79 10.72 3.91
C THR A 86 -0.52 10.05 4.28
N PHE A 87 -0.46 9.11 5.23
CA PHE A 87 -1.61 8.38 5.72
C PHE A 87 -2.60 9.31 6.43
N LEU A 88 -2.13 10.13 7.36
CA LEU A 88 -2.96 11.10 8.07
C LEU A 88 -3.58 12.09 7.09
N TYR A 89 -2.81 12.58 6.11
CA TYR A 89 -3.33 13.44 5.06
C TYR A 89 -4.43 12.76 4.24
N ALA A 90 -4.23 11.49 3.84
CA ALA A 90 -5.22 10.71 3.11
C ALA A 90 -6.50 10.54 3.95
N ALA A 91 -6.39 10.15 5.22
CA ALA A 91 -7.51 10.01 6.14
C ALA A 91 -8.28 11.34 6.33
N LEU A 92 -7.57 12.46 6.50
CA LEU A 92 -8.17 13.79 6.63
C LEU A 92 -8.81 14.30 5.32
N SER A 93 -8.40 13.77 4.17
CA SER A 93 -8.94 14.15 2.87
C SER A 93 -10.31 13.54 2.56
N ILE A 94 -10.68 12.49 3.30
CA ILE A 94 -11.96 11.79 3.19
C ILE A 94 -13.01 12.60 3.97
N SER A 95 -13.94 13.24 3.25
CA SER A 95 -15.04 13.98 3.87
C SER A 95 -16.11 13.00 4.39
N PHE A 96 -16.39 13.08 5.68
CA PHE A 96 -17.26 12.17 6.42
C PHE A 96 -18.76 12.44 6.24
N GLU A 97 -19.12 13.59 5.67
CA GLU A 97 -20.52 14.01 5.59
C GLU A 97 -21.33 13.24 4.55
N ARG A 98 -20.66 12.52 3.63
CA ARG A 98 -21.35 11.89 2.50
C ARG A 98 -21.55 10.38 2.58
N ASN A 99 -20.79 9.63 3.39
CA ASN A 99 -20.92 8.16 3.43
C ASN A 99 -20.25 7.50 4.66
N VAL A 100 -20.88 7.58 5.84
CA VAL A 100 -20.48 6.81 7.04
C VAL A 100 -20.37 5.30 6.74
N PHE A 101 -21.16 4.81 5.79
CA PHE A 101 -21.14 3.42 5.36
C PHE A 101 -19.83 3.03 4.67
N VAL A 102 -19.29 3.88 3.79
CA VAL A 102 -17.98 3.64 3.13
C VAL A 102 -16.85 3.64 4.16
N LEU A 103 -16.97 4.43 5.24
CA LEU A 103 -16.01 4.46 6.34
C LEU A 103 -16.07 3.21 7.23
N LEU A 104 -17.26 2.72 7.56
CA LEU A 104 -17.41 1.43 8.26
C LEU A 104 -16.89 0.27 7.41
N LEU A 105 -17.08 0.35 6.10
CA LEU A 105 -16.54 -0.61 5.13
C LEU A 105 -15.02 -0.53 5.01
N LEU A 106 -14.40 0.65 5.15
CA LEU A 106 -12.94 0.80 5.24
C LEU A 106 -12.34 0.18 6.53
N LEU A 107 -13.14 -0.01 7.59
CA LEU A 107 -12.70 -0.74 8.79
C LEU A 107 -12.79 -2.26 8.62
N LEU A 108 -13.52 -2.77 7.64
CA LEU A 108 -13.77 -4.21 7.48
C LEU A 108 -12.50 -5.01 7.10
N PRO A 109 -11.61 -4.50 6.22
CA PRO A 109 -10.27 -5.04 6.04
C PRO A 109 -9.43 -4.96 7.33
N PHE A 110 -9.64 -3.92 8.15
CA PHE A 110 -8.92 -3.76 9.42
C PHE A 110 -9.39 -4.72 10.50
N VAL A 111 -10.65 -5.14 10.51
CA VAL A 111 -11.17 -6.10 11.48
C VAL A 111 -10.79 -7.54 11.10
N SER A 112 -10.73 -7.85 9.80
CA SER A 112 -10.38 -9.20 9.29
C SER A 112 -8.88 -9.41 9.08
N VAL A 113 -8.13 -8.34 8.81
CA VAL A 113 -6.69 -8.35 8.51
C VAL A 113 -5.88 -7.53 9.53
N ALA A 114 -6.49 -7.18 10.68
CA ALA A 114 -5.87 -6.46 11.81
C ALA A 114 -4.51 -7.01 12.23
N SER A 115 -4.24 -8.27 11.89
CA SER A 115 -3.05 -9.02 12.24
C SER A 115 -1.93 -9.00 11.18
N SER A 116 -2.09 -8.31 10.04
CA SER A 116 -1.02 -8.28 9.02
C SER A 116 -0.65 -6.87 8.56
N PHE A 117 0.64 -6.57 8.63
CA PHE A 117 1.28 -5.36 8.10
C PHE A 117 0.91 -5.07 6.63
N ASP A 118 0.57 -6.12 5.87
CA ASP A 118 0.19 -6.03 4.45
C ASP A 118 -1.01 -5.13 4.19
N ALA A 119 -2.04 -5.23 5.02
CA ALA A 119 -3.25 -4.43 4.84
C ALA A 119 -2.97 -2.94 5.02
N LEU A 120 -2.07 -2.56 5.94
CA LEU A 120 -1.70 -1.16 6.15
C LEU A 120 -1.08 -0.56 4.89
N PHE A 121 -0.16 -1.31 4.27
CA PHE A 121 0.52 -0.86 3.06
C PHE A 121 -0.48 -0.79 1.88
N MET A 122 -1.42 -1.71 1.77
CA MET A 122 -2.40 -1.67 0.69
C MET A 122 -3.47 -0.58 0.89
N THR A 123 -3.68 -0.13 2.13
CA THR A 123 -4.70 0.86 2.46
C THR A 123 -4.31 2.28 2.05
N LEU A 124 -3.02 2.65 2.12
CA LEU A 124 -2.62 4.02 1.79
C LEU A 124 -3.00 4.44 0.35
N PRO A 125 -2.67 3.65 -0.70
CA PRO A 125 -3.06 4.01 -2.06
C PRO A 125 -4.58 4.15 -2.22
N LEU A 126 -5.35 3.28 -1.57
CA LEU A 126 -6.81 3.33 -1.59
C LEU A 126 -7.35 4.63 -0.98
N LEU A 127 -6.96 4.94 0.27
CA LEU A 127 -7.48 6.10 0.99
C LEU A 127 -7.10 7.40 0.28
N PHE A 128 -5.85 7.51 -0.16
CA PHE A 128 -5.39 8.71 -0.82
C PHE A 128 -6.17 8.95 -2.12
N THR A 129 -6.33 7.91 -2.94
CA THR A 129 -7.07 8.02 -4.19
C THR A 129 -8.54 8.38 -3.95
N ILE A 130 -9.25 7.67 -3.07
CA ILE A 130 -10.64 8.00 -2.75
C ILE A 130 -10.76 9.45 -2.26
N GLY A 131 -9.90 9.86 -1.34
CA GLY A 131 -9.88 11.23 -0.81
C GLY A 131 -9.65 12.30 -1.87
N GLN A 132 -8.76 12.05 -2.84
CA GLN A 132 -8.57 12.97 -3.96
C GLN A 132 -9.81 13.01 -4.89
N PHE A 133 -10.44 11.87 -5.18
CA PHE A 133 -11.65 11.84 -6.01
C PHE A 133 -12.86 12.53 -5.38
N TRP A 134 -12.90 12.64 -4.05
CA TRP A 134 -13.92 13.41 -3.34
C TRP A 134 -13.63 14.91 -3.26
N ARG A 135 -12.39 15.32 -3.51
CA ARG A 135 -12.01 16.74 -3.55
C ARG A 135 -12.28 17.34 -4.92
N SER A 136 -12.88 18.53 -4.91
CA SER A 136 -13.15 19.31 -6.14
C SER A 136 -11.88 19.92 -6.74
N ARG A 137 -10.90 20.26 -5.88
CA ARG A 137 -9.64 20.92 -6.25
C ARG A 137 -8.58 19.92 -6.70
N ALA A 138 -7.74 20.37 -7.64
CA ALA A 138 -6.54 19.65 -8.04
C ALA A 138 -5.58 19.49 -6.85
N THR A 139 -4.82 18.40 -6.85
CA THR A 139 -3.81 18.11 -5.84
C THR A 139 -2.59 18.98 -6.12
N SER A 140 -2.00 19.61 -5.09
CA SER A 140 -0.76 20.36 -5.28
C SER A 140 0.39 19.42 -5.64
N ILE A 141 1.35 19.90 -6.42
CA ILE A 141 2.50 19.10 -6.86
C ILE A 141 3.30 18.54 -5.67
N GLY A 142 3.47 19.32 -4.61
CA GLY A 142 4.17 18.86 -3.40
C GLY A 142 3.48 17.68 -2.73
N VAL A 143 2.15 17.69 -2.64
CA VAL A 143 1.37 16.56 -2.10
C VAL A 143 1.46 15.35 -3.04
N ALA A 144 1.43 15.57 -4.35
CA ALA A 144 1.56 14.49 -5.33
C ALA A 144 2.94 13.80 -5.24
N LEU A 145 4.02 14.58 -5.17
CA LEU A 145 5.38 14.07 -4.99
C LEU A 145 5.54 13.34 -3.66
N PHE A 146 4.99 13.88 -2.57
CA PHE A 146 5.08 13.26 -1.25
C PHE A 146 4.35 11.92 -1.19
N TYR A 147 3.16 11.83 -1.80
CA TYR A 147 2.43 10.58 -1.94
C TYR A 147 3.17 9.57 -2.83
N ALA A 148 3.73 10.01 -3.96
CA ALA A 148 4.52 9.14 -4.82
C ALA A 148 5.76 8.59 -4.11
N LEU A 149 6.43 9.39 -3.27
CA LEU A 149 7.53 8.95 -2.42
C LEU A 149 7.07 7.88 -1.42
N ALA A 150 5.93 8.07 -0.76
CA ALA A 150 5.37 7.07 0.15
C ALA A 150 5.06 5.75 -0.57
N CYS A 151 4.41 5.80 -1.73
CA CYS A 151 4.15 4.62 -2.55
C CYS A 151 5.44 3.94 -3.03
N ALA A 152 6.43 4.69 -3.49
CA ALA A 152 7.72 4.15 -3.89
C ALA A 152 8.42 3.43 -2.73
N ALA A 153 8.42 4.03 -1.54
CA ALA A 153 8.98 3.41 -0.33
C ALA A 153 8.26 2.12 0.05
N MET A 154 6.93 2.09 -0.08
CA MET A 154 6.14 0.91 0.23
C MET A 154 6.35 -0.23 -0.78
N VAL A 155 6.48 0.10 -2.07
CA VAL A 155 6.86 -0.86 -3.11
C VAL A 155 8.28 -1.38 -2.89
N ALA A 156 9.22 -0.48 -2.56
CA ALA A 156 10.59 -0.85 -2.23
C ALA A 156 10.68 -1.69 -0.96
N ALA A 157 9.74 -1.56 -0.03
CA ALA A 157 9.67 -2.40 1.15
C ALA A 157 9.07 -3.77 0.82
N LYS A 158 7.95 -3.78 0.08
CA LYS A 158 7.24 -5.00 -0.32
C LYS A 158 6.66 -4.83 -1.72
N PHE A 159 7.24 -5.54 -2.68
CA PHE A 159 6.91 -5.36 -4.10
C PHE A 159 5.46 -5.71 -4.44
N SER A 160 4.81 -6.58 -3.65
CA SER A 160 3.39 -6.91 -3.85
C SER A 160 2.45 -5.70 -3.73
N VAL A 161 2.90 -4.57 -3.17
CA VAL A 161 2.11 -3.32 -3.10
C VAL A 161 2.05 -2.61 -4.47
N MET A 162 2.98 -2.92 -5.39
CA MET A 162 3.14 -2.26 -6.69
C MET A 162 1.86 -2.18 -7.52
N PRO A 163 1.07 -3.25 -7.72
CA PRO A 163 -0.11 -3.17 -8.60
C PRO A 163 -1.11 -2.12 -8.13
N LEU A 164 -1.33 -2.02 -6.81
CA LEU A 164 -2.28 -1.08 -6.24
C LEU A 164 -1.72 0.36 -6.20
N ALA A 165 -0.43 0.51 -5.90
CA ALA A 165 0.25 1.81 -5.96
C ALA A 165 0.27 2.37 -7.40
N LEU A 166 0.58 1.53 -8.38
CA LEU A 166 0.60 1.91 -9.79
C LEU A 166 -0.79 2.26 -10.30
N LEU A 167 -1.80 1.43 -10.01
CA LEU A 167 -3.19 1.72 -10.36
C LEU A 167 -3.64 3.07 -9.79
N SER A 168 -3.31 3.32 -8.52
CA SER A 168 -3.59 4.57 -7.84
C SER A 168 -2.94 5.78 -8.53
N CYS A 169 -1.64 5.71 -8.81
CA CYS A 169 -0.90 6.77 -9.51
C CYS A 169 -1.48 7.05 -10.91
N ILE A 170 -1.81 6.01 -11.68
CA ILE A 170 -2.41 6.16 -13.02
C ILE A 170 -3.77 6.85 -12.93
N LEU A 171 -4.64 6.41 -12.01
CA LEU A 171 -5.97 7.02 -11.84
C LEU A 171 -5.86 8.50 -11.42
N LEU A 172 -4.89 8.83 -10.58
CA LEU A 172 -4.62 10.21 -10.15
C LEU A 172 -4.04 11.07 -11.28
N ASP A 173 -3.19 10.51 -12.15
CA ASP A 173 -2.69 11.19 -13.34
C ASP A 173 -3.82 11.44 -14.35
N VAL A 174 -4.70 10.47 -14.60
CA VAL A 174 -5.88 10.67 -15.45
C VAL A 174 -6.76 11.78 -14.87
N ARG A 175 -7.02 11.76 -13.56
CA ARG A 175 -7.74 12.85 -12.88
C ARG A 175 -7.02 14.19 -13.04
N ALA A 176 -5.69 14.21 -12.93
CA ALA A 176 -4.89 15.42 -13.07
C ALA A 176 -5.04 16.02 -14.47
N VAL A 177 -4.96 15.20 -15.52
CA VAL A 177 -5.20 15.61 -16.91
C VAL A 177 -6.61 16.16 -17.09
N LEU A 178 -7.63 15.45 -16.58
CA LEU A 178 -9.04 15.88 -16.66
C LEU A 178 -9.29 17.21 -15.94
N LYS A 179 -8.50 17.51 -14.90
CA LYS A 179 -8.51 18.78 -14.16
C LYS A 179 -7.52 19.82 -14.68
N ARG A 180 -6.84 19.57 -15.81
CA ARG A 180 -5.82 20.44 -16.41
C ARG A 180 -4.66 20.77 -15.46
N SER A 181 -4.27 19.80 -14.66
CA SER A 181 -3.07 19.82 -13.80
C SER A 181 -2.03 18.83 -14.32
N LEU A 182 -0.77 18.96 -13.88
CA LEU A 182 0.33 18.12 -14.34
C LEU A 182 0.19 16.67 -13.80
N PRO A 183 0.18 15.64 -14.67
CA PRO A 183 0.14 14.24 -14.27
C PRO A 183 1.55 13.75 -13.86
N VAL A 184 1.92 14.01 -12.60
CA VAL A 184 3.27 13.71 -12.07
C VAL A 184 3.35 12.41 -11.29
N PHE A 185 2.23 11.76 -10.95
CA PHE A 185 2.19 10.68 -9.97
C PHE A 185 2.96 9.43 -10.42
N THR A 186 2.69 8.95 -11.63
CA THR A 186 3.30 7.71 -12.16
C THR A 186 4.79 7.91 -12.43
N LEU A 187 5.16 9.04 -13.03
CA LEU A 187 6.57 9.37 -13.28
C LEU A 187 7.33 9.50 -11.95
N ALA A 188 6.77 10.22 -10.97
CA ALA A 188 7.39 10.38 -9.67
C ALA A 188 7.53 9.04 -8.91
N LEU A 189 6.55 8.14 -9.01
CA LEU A 189 6.64 6.80 -8.42
C LEU A 189 7.90 6.06 -8.91
N TRP A 190 8.11 6.01 -10.23
CA TRP A 190 9.27 5.31 -10.81
C TRP A 190 10.59 6.01 -10.49
N LEU A 191 10.63 7.35 -10.54
CA LEU A 191 11.82 8.12 -10.19
C LEU A 191 12.22 7.93 -8.73
N PHE A 192 11.26 7.98 -7.80
CA PHE A 192 11.54 7.73 -6.39
C PHE A 192 11.90 6.27 -6.13
N LEU A 193 11.26 5.31 -6.81
CA LEU A 193 11.62 3.89 -6.66
C LEU A 193 13.06 3.63 -7.13
N PHE A 194 13.47 4.21 -8.25
CA PHE A 194 14.85 4.20 -8.72
C PHE A 194 15.80 4.87 -7.70
N THR A 195 15.41 6.03 -7.18
CA THR A 195 16.21 6.77 -6.20
C THR A 195 16.40 5.99 -4.91
N ILE A 196 15.37 5.29 -4.43
CA ILE A 196 15.44 4.42 -3.25
C ILE A 196 16.31 3.19 -3.54
N HIS A 197 16.20 2.58 -4.72
CA HIS A 197 17.05 1.46 -5.13
C HIS A 197 18.54 1.81 -5.06
N VAL A 198 18.92 2.94 -5.67
CA VAL A 198 20.31 3.42 -5.64
C VAL A 198 20.71 3.92 -4.25
N GLY A 199 19.83 4.66 -3.58
CA GLY A 199 20.08 5.25 -2.26
C GLY A 199 20.24 4.23 -1.13
N THR A 200 19.81 2.99 -1.34
CA THR A 200 20.01 1.86 -0.42
C THR A 200 21.22 0.98 -0.82
N GLY A 201 22.13 1.53 -1.63
CA GLY A 201 23.41 0.91 -1.97
C GLY A 201 23.40 -0.05 -3.16
N SER A 202 22.27 -0.18 -3.87
CA SER A 202 22.23 -1.03 -5.07
C SER A 202 22.82 -0.32 -6.28
N ASP A 203 23.44 -1.07 -7.19
CA ASP A 203 23.95 -0.50 -8.44
C ASP A 203 22.82 0.01 -9.34
N ALA A 204 23.02 1.19 -9.96
CA ALA A 204 22.02 1.82 -10.81
C ALA A 204 21.70 1.00 -12.07
N GLY A 205 22.69 0.28 -12.62
CA GLY A 205 22.52 -0.59 -13.78
C GLY A 205 21.62 -1.81 -13.50
N THR A 206 21.46 -2.19 -12.23
CA THR A 206 20.64 -3.35 -11.82
C THR A 206 19.16 -3.02 -11.61
N PHE A 207 18.72 -1.76 -11.74
CA PHE A 207 17.35 -1.38 -11.44
C PHE A 207 16.30 -2.12 -12.29
N VAL A 208 16.54 -2.25 -13.60
CA VAL A 208 15.63 -2.99 -14.49
C VAL A 208 15.56 -4.46 -14.07
N GLN A 209 16.72 -5.06 -13.74
CA GLN A 209 16.80 -6.43 -13.25
C GLN A 209 16.03 -6.60 -11.94
N TYR A 210 16.13 -5.67 -10.99
CA TYR A 210 15.32 -5.65 -9.77
C TYR A 210 13.83 -5.72 -10.08
N VAL A 211 13.32 -4.89 -11.01
CA VAL A 211 11.91 -4.87 -11.35
C VAL A 211 11.47 -6.20 -11.98
N VAL A 212 12.22 -6.71 -12.97
CA VAL A 212 11.91 -7.99 -13.65
C VAL A 212 11.92 -9.15 -12.65
N MET A 213 13.00 -9.28 -11.88
CA MET A 213 13.13 -10.37 -10.90
C MET A 213 12.07 -10.28 -9.80
N SER A 214 11.62 -9.07 -9.43
CA SER A 214 10.52 -8.92 -8.47
C SER A 214 9.18 -9.41 -9.02
N PHE A 215 8.92 -9.23 -10.31
CA PHE A 215 7.74 -9.81 -10.98
C PHE A 215 7.84 -11.33 -11.04
N ASP A 216 8.97 -11.86 -11.49
CA ASP A 216 9.20 -13.30 -11.62
C ASP A 216 9.06 -14.00 -10.26
N THR A 217 9.70 -13.45 -9.22
CA THR A 217 9.61 -13.98 -7.85
C THR A 217 8.17 -13.89 -7.33
N SER A 218 7.47 -12.77 -7.55
CA SER A 218 6.09 -12.59 -7.09
C SER A 218 5.09 -13.54 -7.77
N ALA A 219 5.38 -13.94 -9.01
CA ALA A 219 4.61 -14.94 -9.75
C ALA A 219 4.87 -16.35 -9.20
N GLY A 220 6.14 -16.77 -9.11
CA GLY A 220 6.51 -18.12 -8.65
C GLY A 220 6.23 -18.36 -7.16
N TYR A 221 6.32 -17.33 -6.32
CA TYR A 221 6.08 -17.45 -4.87
C TYR A 221 4.67 -17.98 -4.54
N THR A 222 3.68 -17.64 -5.36
CA THR A 222 2.28 -18.07 -5.17
C THR A 222 2.14 -19.59 -5.31
N GLU A 223 2.84 -20.18 -6.28
CA GLU A 223 2.82 -21.63 -6.50
C GLU A 223 3.61 -22.38 -5.43
N ALA A 224 4.76 -21.83 -5.03
CA ALA A 224 5.64 -22.45 -4.05
C ALA A 224 5.09 -22.42 -2.61
N MET A 225 4.34 -21.37 -2.26
CA MET A 225 3.89 -21.10 -0.88
C MET A 225 2.37 -21.18 -0.71
N GLY A 226 1.65 -21.73 -1.68
CA GLY A 226 0.20 -21.92 -1.56
C GLY A 226 -0.14 -23.07 -0.61
N SER A 227 -0.83 -22.80 0.51
CA SER A 227 -1.43 -23.85 1.33
C SER A 227 -2.90 -24.05 0.98
N LYS A 228 -3.40 -25.27 1.20
CA LYS A 228 -4.83 -25.57 1.13
C LYS A 228 -5.52 -24.96 2.35
N GLY A 229 -5.91 -23.69 2.24
CA GLY A 229 -6.64 -22.98 3.29
C GLY A 229 -7.99 -23.62 3.64
N SER A 230 -8.56 -23.23 4.78
CA SER A 230 -9.89 -23.70 5.21
C SER A 230 -11.00 -23.21 4.27
N ILE A 231 -11.78 -24.14 3.72
CA ILE A 231 -12.95 -23.85 2.86
C ILE A 231 -13.94 -22.93 3.59
N LEU A 232 -14.12 -23.10 4.89
CA LEU A 232 -15.02 -22.25 5.69
C LEU A 232 -14.54 -20.79 5.69
N ARG A 233 -13.23 -20.55 5.87
CA ARG A 233 -12.66 -19.19 5.82
C ARG A 233 -12.86 -18.57 4.45
N LEU A 234 -12.67 -19.37 3.39
CA LEU A 234 -12.91 -18.93 2.01
C LEU A 234 -14.37 -18.55 1.79
N ALA A 235 -15.32 -19.40 2.22
CA ALA A 235 -16.75 -19.13 2.09
C ALA A 235 -17.17 -17.86 2.85
N LEU A 236 -16.70 -17.68 4.09
CA LEU A 236 -16.95 -16.47 4.89
C LEU A 236 -16.35 -15.22 4.23
N TYR A 237 -15.13 -15.33 3.70
CA TYR A 237 -14.49 -14.24 2.96
C TYR A 237 -15.30 -13.85 1.72
N LEU A 238 -15.69 -14.82 0.90
CA LEU A 238 -16.48 -14.58 -0.32
C LEU A 238 -17.86 -13.99 0.01
N ALA A 239 -18.50 -14.43 1.08
CA ALA A 239 -19.76 -13.86 1.55
C ALA A 239 -19.59 -12.39 1.96
N ALA A 240 -18.57 -12.09 2.77
CA ALA A 240 -18.26 -10.72 3.19
C ALA A 240 -17.93 -9.81 2.01
N VAL A 241 -17.09 -10.29 1.07
CA VAL A 241 -16.75 -9.57 -0.17
C VAL A 241 -17.98 -9.33 -1.03
N SER A 242 -18.90 -10.30 -1.14
CA SER A 242 -20.11 -10.16 -1.95
C SER A 242 -21.05 -9.09 -1.38
N VAL A 243 -21.25 -9.08 -0.06
CA VAL A 243 -22.04 -8.04 0.62
C VAL A 243 -21.39 -6.68 0.42
N PHE A 244 -20.07 -6.59 0.64
CA PHE A 244 -19.29 -5.37 0.47
C PHE A 244 -19.37 -4.82 -0.96
N ALA A 245 -19.14 -5.67 -1.96
CA ALA A 245 -19.21 -5.31 -3.37
C ALA A 245 -20.62 -4.86 -3.76
N SER A 246 -21.66 -5.53 -3.26
CA SER A 246 -23.05 -5.14 -3.51
C SER A 246 -23.35 -3.74 -2.97
N VAL A 247 -22.92 -3.42 -1.75
CA VAL A 247 -23.08 -2.08 -1.17
C VAL A 247 -22.33 -1.03 -1.97
N LEU A 248 -21.09 -1.33 -2.38
CA LEU A 248 -20.30 -0.41 -3.21
C LEU A 248 -20.94 -0.17 -4.58
N LEU A 249 -21.44 -1.22 -5.24
CA LEU A 249 -22.08 -1.11 -6.54
C LEU A 249 -23.39 -0.31 -6.45
N VAL A 250 -24.21 -0.57 -5.42
CA VAL A 250 -25.44 0.21 -5.19
C VAL A 250 -25.09 1.68 -4.90
N SER A 251 -24.09 1.94 -4.05
CA SER A 251 -23.66 3.31 -3.73
C SER A 251 -23.11 4.06 -4.95
N ALA A 252 -22.32 3.37 -5.78
CA ALA A 252 -21.80 3.92 -7.03
C ALA A 252 -22.94 4.20 -8.02
N TRP A 253 -23.87 3.26 -8.16
CA TRP A 253 -25.04 3.40 -9.03
C TRP A 253 -25.94 4.57 -8.63
N THR A 254 -26.27 4.70 -7.33
CA THR A 254 -27.06 5.83 -6.83
C THR A 254 -26.33 7.14 -7.06
N SER A 255 -25.03 7.20 -6.78
CA SER A 255 -24.21 8.39 -7.02
C SER A 255 -24.24 8.80 -8.48
N ILE A 256 -24.04 7.86 -9.42
CA ILE A 256 -24.10 8.14 -10.87
C ILE A 256 -25.50 8.64 -11.27
N ARG A 257 -26.55 7.98 -10.79
CA ARG A 257 -27.95 8.36 -11.07
C ARG A 257 -28.25 9.79 -10.59
N ASP A 258 -27.69 10.19 -9.46
CA ASP A 258 -27.86 11.51 -8.87
C ASP A 258 -26.92 12.57 -9.49
N GLY A 259 -26.33 12.29 -10.65
CA GLY A 259 -25.44 13.22 -11.38
C GLY A 259 -23.97 13.16 -10.93
N GLY A 260 -23.58 12.12 -10.22
CA GLY A 260 -22.20 11.86 -9.80
C GLY A 260 -21.26 11.63 -10.98
N TRP A 261 -19.98 11.88 -10.74
CA TRP A 261 -18.95 11.76 -11.78
C TRP A 261 -18.59 10.30 -12.04
N ILE A 262 -19.06 9.74 -13.16
CA ILE A 262 -18.89 8.32 -13.56
C ILE A 262 -17.44 7.84 -13.44
N PHE A 263 -16.48 8.65 -13.89
CA PHE A 263 -15.06 8.28 -13.83
C PHE A 263 -14.57 8.14 -12.38
N GLY A 264 -14.98 9.06 -11.49
CA GLY A 264 -14.64 8.98 -10.08
C GLY A 264 -15.23 7.73 -9.41
N GLU A 265 -16.47 7.39 -9.75
CA GLU A 265 -17.13 6.17 -9.26
C GLU A 265 -16.43 4.89 -9.72
N THR A 266 -16.07 4.83 -11.00
CA THR A 266 -15.34 3.72 -11.60
C THR A 266 -13.96 3.56 -10.98
N ALA A 267 -13.23 4.67 -10.79
CA ALA A 267 -11.92 4.66 -10.12
C ALA A 267 -12.02 4.10 -8.68
N ARG A 268 -13.07 4.46 -7.93
CA ARG A 268 -13.31 3.91 -6.59
C ARG A 268 -13.56 2.40 -6.63
N LEU A 269 -14.42 1.93 -7.53
CA LEU A 269 -14.69 0.50 -7.70
C LEU A 269 -13.43 -0.28 -8.07
N LEU A 270 -12.61 0.24 -8.98
CA LEU A 270 -11.33 -0.37 -9.36
C LEU A 270 -10.36 -0.46 -8.17
N MET A 271 -10.22 0.60 -7.39
CA MET A 271 -9.34 0.59 -6.22
C MET A 271 -9.81 -0.40 -5.14
N PHE A 272 -11.12 -0.50 -4.90
CA PHE A 272 -11.66 -1.50 -3.97
C PHE A 272 -11.52 -2.92 -4.51
N ALA A 273 -11.77 -3.15 -5.80
CA ALA A 273 -11.54 -4.46 -6.42
C ALA A 273 -10.07 -4.88 -6.30
N GLY A 274 -9.14 -3.95 -6.54
CA GLY A 274 -7.71 -4.16 -6.34
C GLY A 274 -7.37 -4.52 -4.89
N LEU A 275 -7.91 -3.77 -3.91
CA LEU A 275 -7.72 -4.09 -2.49
C LEU A 275 -8.26 -5.50 -2.15
N LEU A 276 -9.49 -5.81 -2.55
CA LEU A 276 -10.14 -7.10 -2.25
C LEU A 276 -9.37 -8.27 -2.89
N PHE A 277 -8.84 -8.08 -4.10
CA PHE A 277 -7.98 -9.08 -4.72
C PHE A 277 -6.68 -9.28 -3.92
N MET A 278 -6.06 -8.18 -3.47
CA MET A 278 -4.83 -8.26 -2.70
C MET A 278 -5.02 -8.86 -1.30
N THR A 279 -6.14 -8.56 -0.62
CA THR A 279 -6.49 -9.19 0.67
C THR A 279 -6.81 -10.67 0.52
N PHE A 280 -7.46 -11.05 -0.60
CA PHE A 280 -7.67 -12.46 -0.94
C PHE A 280 -6.32 -13.16 -1.10
N LYS A 281 -5.41 -12.59 -1.91
CA LYS A 281 -4.06 -13.13 -2.10
C LYS A 281 -3.30 -13.25 -0.78
N ALA A 282 -3.32 -12.21 0.05
CA ALA A 282 -2.62 -12.20 1.32
C ALA A 282 -3.14 -13.25 2.33
N GLY A 283 -4.45 -13.54 2.31
CA GLY A 283 -5.10 -14.44 3.26
C GLY A 283 -5.14 -15.92 2.84
N PHE A 284 -5.17 -16.21 1.54
CA PHE A 284 -5.41 -17.57 1.01
C PHE A 284 -4.29 -18.13 0.13
N VAL A 285 -3.28 -17.33 -0.21
CA VAL A 285 -2.10 -17.77 -0.98
C VAL A 285 -0.87 -17.87 -0.06
N ARG A 286 -1.11 -18.30 1.18
CA ARG A 286 -0.09 -18.74 2.15
C ARG A 286 -0.37 -20.18 2.51
#